data_AF-A0A183JL47-F1
#
_entry.id   AF-A0A183JL47-F1
#
_cell.length_a   1.000
_cell.length_b   1.000
_cell.length_c   1.000
_cell.angle_alpha   90.00
_cell.angle_beta   90.00
_cell.angle_gamma   90.00
#
_symmetry.space_group_name_H-M   'P 1'
#
loop_
_entity.id
_entity.type
_entity.pdbx_description
1 polymer ?
#
loop_
_entity_poly.entity_id
_entity_poly.type
_entity_poly.pdbx_seq_one_letter_code
_entity_poly.pdbx_strand_id
1 'polypeptide(L)'
;MEVQCKCHGVSGSCEMRTCWRSLPKFRHLGAQLQERFHEAIQVAYMQNRLVSMKALEQLNKESNGNALLLSHPALLSSSVSGASSSSGAAMSSRVNRNTLDSLTSSTSLSPSSLPSPTENDLIYISESPTFCHHDPRYGSIGTYGRQCDENSQGLNSCHYLCCGRGFKRQTFVQQERCDCKFQWCCKVVCKTCRKTVVISTCN
;
A
#
# COMPACT_ATOMS: atom_id res chain seq x y z
N MET A 1 19.15 -3.05 14.75
CA MET A 1 20.48 -2.69 15.30
C MET A 1 21.54 -3.22 14.38
N GLU A 2 22.63 -2.48 14.20
CA GLU A 2 23.76 -2.88 13.35
C GLU A 2 25.00 -3.08 14.22
N VAL A 3 25.84 -4.04 13.86
CA VAL A 3 27.14 -4.21 14.51
C VAL A 3 28.13 -3.31 13.76
N GLN A 4 28.67 -2.31 14.46
CA GLN A 4 29.74 -1.48 13.96
C GLN A 4 31.05 -1.92 14.59
N CYS A 5 32.11 -1.96 13.79
CA CYS A 5 33.44 -2.35 14.23
C CYS A 5 34.45 -1.27 13.86
N LYS A 6 35.41 -1.04 14.76
CA LYS A 6 36.61 -0.24 14.47
C LYS A 6 37.84 -1.11 14.54
N CYS A 7 38.66 -1.01 13.50
CA CYS A 7 39.90 -1.75 13.34
C CYS A 7 41.06 -0.98 13.96
N HIS A 8 41.93 -1.69 14.68
CA HIS A 8 43.04 -1.11 15.44
C HIS A 8 44.37 -1.84 15.21
N GLY A 9 44.46 -2.72 14.21
CA GLY A 9 45.70 -3.38 13.84
C GLY A 9 46.72 -2.44 13.19
N VAL A 10 47.96 -2.90 13.08
CA VAL A 10 49.08 -2.16 12.46
C VAL A 10 48.69 -1.71 11.05
N SER A 11 48.98 -0.45 10.72
CA SER A 11 48.65 0.19 9.43
C SER A 11 47.15 0.15 9.06
N GLY A 12 46.27 0.08 10.05
CA GLY A 12 44.82 0.02 9.84
C GLY A 12 44.28 -1.38 9.56
N SER A 13 45.08 -2.43 9.80
CA SER A 13 44.61 -3.82 9.71
C SER A 13 43.42 -4.08 10.65
N CYS A 14 42.51 -4.96 10.21
CA CYS A 14 41.35 -5.39 10.98
C CYS A 14 41.55 -6.73 11.72
N GLU A 15 42.78 -7.24 11.77
CA GLU A 15 43.13 -8.46 12.52
C GLU A 15 42.67 -8.36 13.98
N MET A 16 42.87 -7.19 14.60
CA MET A 16 42.24 -6.81 15.86
C MET A 16 41.21 -5.71 15.63
N ARG A 17 39.99 -5.93 16.10
CA ARG A 17 38.89 -4.97 16.02
C ARG A 17 38.02 -5.03 17.27
N THR A 18 37.45 -3.89 17.62
CA THR A 18 36.41 -3.80 18.66
C THR A 18 35.08 -3.52 17.97
N CYS A 19 34.05 -4.28 18.33
CA CYS A 19 32.71 -4.12 17.77
C CYS A 19 31.70 -3.77 18.86
N TRP A 20 30.70 -2.97 18.51
CA TRP A 20 29.58 -2.62 19.38
C TRP A 20 28.28 -2.58 18.58
N ARG A 21 27.16 -2.70 19.28
CA ARG A 21 25.84 -2.49 18.67
C ARG A 21 25.59 -0.99 18.55
N SER A 22 25.18 -0.56 17.36
CA SER A 22 24.78 0.81 17.09
C SER A 22 23.38 0.84 16.50
N LEU A 23 22.71 1.98 16.68
CA LEU A 23 21.52 2.28 15.90
C LEU A 23 21.92 2.50 14.43
N PRO A 24 21.07 2.06 13.48
CA PRO A 24 21.24 2.41 12.08
C PRO A 24 21.06 3.92 11.88
N LYS A 25 21.43 4.42 10.70
CA LYS A 25 21.15 5.81 10.32
C LYS A 25 19.63 6.04 10.34
N PHE A 26 19.18 7.15 10.92
CA PHE A 26 17.75 7.43 11.05
C PHE A 26 16.99 7.45 9.71
N ARG A 27 17.64 7.82 8.59
CA ARG A 27 17.04 7.74 7.24
C ARG A 27 16.58 6.33 6.87
N HIS A 28 17.32 5.30 7.31
CA HIS A 28 16.95 3.91 7.08
C HIS A 28 15.69 3.53 7.87
N LEU A 29 15.63 3.93 9.15
CA LEU A 29 14.44 3.73 9.99
C LEU A 29 13.22 4.46 9.43
N GLY A 30 13.39 5.71 8.99
CA GLY A 30 12.33 6.50 8.36
C GLY A 30 11.78 5.84 7.10
N ALA A 31 12.66 5.31 6.24
CA ALA A 31 12.24 4.59 5.02
C ALA A 31 11.46 3.30 5.35
N GLN A 32 11.92 2.52 6.34
CA GLN A 32 11.21 1.32 6.80
C GLN A 32 9.83 1.65 7.37
N LEU A 33 9.74 2.66 8.24
CA LEU A 33 8.45 3.10 8.78
C LEU A 33 7.53 3.68 7.71
N GLN A 34 8.09 4.37 6.71
CA GLN A 34 7.34 4.88 5.58
C GLN A 34 6.77 3.74 4.72
N GLU A 35 7.50 2.67 4.47
CA GLU A 35 6.98 1.48 3.78
C GLU A 35 5.79 0.88 4.55
N ARG A 36 5.96 0.68 5.86
CA ARG A 36 4.88 0.20 6.75
C ARG A 36 3.67 1.14 6.78
N PHE A 37 3.87 2.43 6.62
CA PHE A 37 2.80 3.41 6.56
C PHE A 37 1.93 3.24 5.30
N HIS A 38 2.54 2.94 4.14
CA HIS A 38 1.78 2.70 2.90
C HIS A 38 1.00 1.38 2.94
N GLU A 39 1.44 0.43 3.75
CA GLU A 39 0.81 -0.89 3.92
C GLU A 39 -0.04 -1.00 5.20
N ALA A 40 -0.29 0.13 5.88
CA ALA A 40 -0.99 0.15 7.16
C ALA A 40 -2.38 -0.51 7.08
N ILE A 41 -2.77 -1.18 8.16
CA ILE A 41 -3.96 -2.02 8.20
C ILE A 41 -5.11 -1.26 8.87
N GLN A 42 -6.23 -1.11 8.17
CA GLN A 42 -7.45 -0.64 8.78
C GLN A 42 -8.06 -1.72 9.68
N VAL A 43 -8.38 -1.36 10.92
CA VAL A 43 -8.92 -2.31 11.90
C VAL A 43 -10.23 -1.83 12.51
N ALA A 44 -11.07 -2.79 12.89
CA ALA A 44 -12.23 -2.58 13.76
C ALA A 44 -11.99 -3.22 15.12
N TYR A 45 -12.59 -2.63 16.15
CA TYR A 45 -12.60 -3.18 17.50
C TYR A 45 -13.89 -3.98 17.71
N MET A 46 -13.79 -5.31 17.79
CA MET A 46 -14.93 -6.20 17.95
C MET A 46 -14.62 -7.26 19.00
N GLN A 47 -15.57 -7.52 19.92
CA GLN A 47 -15.44 -8.57 20.93
C GLN A 47 -14.09 -8.53 21.67
N ASN A 48 -13.62 -7.31 22.00
CA ASN A 48 -12.34 -7.07 22.69
C ASN A 48 -11.08 -7.47 21.91
N ARG A 49 -11.14 -7.54 20.57
CA ARG A 49 -10.02 -7.82 19.67
C ARG A 49 -9.98 -6.85 18.49
N LEU A 50 -8.77 -6.58 17.99
CA LEU A 50 -8.55 -5.87 16.74
C LEU A 50 -8.62 -6.84 15.56
N VAL A 51 -9.48 -6.55 14.60
CA VAL A 51 -9.69 -7.36 13.40
C VAL A 51 -9.49 -6.49 12.17
N SER A 52 -8.76 -7.01 11.18
CA SER A 52 -8.55 -6.33 9.89
C SER A 52 -9.87 -6.14 9.15
N MET A 53 -10.17 -4.92 8.72
CA MET A 53 -11.38 -4.60 7.93
C MET A 53 -11.45 -5.41 6.64
N LYS A 54 -10.31 -5.64 5.97
CA LYS A 54 -10.23 -6.48 4.77
C LYS A 54 -10.66 -7.92 5.04
N ALA A 55 -10.32 -8.45 6.21
CA ALA A 55 -10.70 -9.80 6.60
C ALA A 55 -12.21 -9.90 6.91
N LEU A 56 -12.81 -8.84 7.48
CA LEU A 56 -14.26 -8.74 7.67
C LEU A 56 -15.02 -8.68 6.34
N GLU A 57 -14.50 -7.94 5.36
CA GLU A 57 -15.08 -7.87 4.02
C GLU A 57 -15.05 -9.23 3.30
N GLN A 58 -13.96 -9.98 3.45
CA GLN A 58 -13.81 -11.32 2.87
C GLN A 58 -14.85 -12.30 3.41
N LEU A 59 -15.10 -12.30 4.73
CA LEU A 59 -16.16 -13.11 5.34
C LEU A 59 -17.55 -12.77 4.78
N ASN A 60 -17.85 -11.48 4.61
CA ASN A 60 -19.14 -11.06 4.09
C ASN A 60 -19.33 -11.44 2.61
N LYS A 61 -18.24 -11.46 1.84
CA LYS A 61 -18.25 -11.84 0.42
C LYS A 61 -18.49 -13.35 0.23
N GLU A 62 -17.94 -14.19 1.11
CA GLU A 62 -18.21 -15.63 1.12
C GLU A 62 -19.66 -15.96 1.53
N SER A 63 -20.24 -15.18 2.44
CA SER A 63 -21.66 -15.30 2.79
C SER A 63 -22.60 -14.93 1.63
N ASN A 64 -22.25 -13.92 0.81
CA ASN A 64 -23.07 -13.48 -0.33
C ASN A 64 -22.86 -14.32 -1.61
N GLY A 65 -21.76 -15.06 -1.73
CA GLY A 65 -21.53 -16.02 -2.84
C GLY A 65 -22.50 -17.21 -2.83
N ASN A 66 -23.08 -17.52 -1.67
CA ASN A 66 -24.08 -18.58 -1.52
C ASN A 66 -25.52 -18.11 -1.74
N ALA A 67 -25.75 -16.80 -1.97
CA ALA A 67 -27.09 -16.23 -2.18
C ALA A 67 -27.52 -16.20 -3.66
N LEU A 68 -26.63 -16.44 -4.63
CA LEU A 68 -26.96 -16.32 -6.06
C LEU A 68 -27.64 -17.56 -6.69
N LEU A 69 -27.94 -18.61 -5.92
CA LEU A 69 -28.60 -19.83 -6.43
C LEU A 69 -30.09 -19.97 -6.06
N LEU A 70 -30.71 -18.97 -5.44
CA LEU A 70 -32.10 -19.09 -4.93
C LEU A 70 -33.10 -18.10 -5.52
N SER A 71 -32.90 -17.61 -6.75
CA SER A 71 -33.90 -16.74 -7.38
C SER A 71 -33.98 -16.86 -8.89
N HIS A 72 -34.45 -17.98 -9.45
CA HIS A 72 -35.20 -17.97 -10.72
C HIS A 72 -36.18 -19.16 -10.79
N PRO A 73 -37.51 -18.91 -10.84
CA PRO A 73 -38.51 -19.92 -11.15
C PRO A 73 -38.77 -19.99 -12.67
N ALA A 74 -38.91 -21.22 -13.20
CA ALA A 74 -39.41 -21.59 -14.54
C ALA A 74 -38.46 -21.24 -15.73
N LEU A 75 -38.34 -22.04 -16.80
CA LEU A 75 -39.37 -22.66 -17.62
C LEU A 75 -38.82 -23.85 -18.45
N LEU A 76 -39.74 -24.78 -18.74
CA LEU A 76 -39.70 -25.73 -19.84
C LEU A 76 -39.56 -25.01 -21.20
N SER A 77 -38.86 -25.61 -22.16
CA SER A 77 -39.43 -25.88 -23.49
C SER A 77 -38.49 -26.71 -24.37
N SER A 78 -39.03 -27.82 -24.88
CA SER A 78 -38.53 -28.65 -25.97
C SER A 78 -39.12 -28.22 -27.31
N SER A 79 -38.33 -28.26 -28.41
CA SER A 79 -38.82 -28.56 -29.77
C SER A 79 -37.64 -28.89 -30.73
N VAL A 80 -37.50 -30.15 -31.13
CA VAL A 80 -37.84 -30.84 -32.41
C VAL A 80 -36.74 -30.83 -33.50
N SER A 81 -36.28 -32.03 -33.86
CA SER A 81 -35.90 -32.48 -35.21
C SER A 81 -35.86 -34.01 -35.20
N GLY A 82 -36.65 -34.66 -36.05
CA GLY A 82 -37.01 -36.08 -35.93
C GLY A 82 -36.14 -37.09 -36.68
N ALA A 83 -36.30 -38.38 -36.35
CA ALA A 83 -36.73 -39.49 -37.23
C ALA A 83 -36.47 -40.88 -36.60
N SER A 84 -37.40 -41.80 -36.89
CA SER A 84 -37.30 -43.28 -36.98
C SER A 84 -37.22 -44.20 -35.74
N SER A 85 -38.37 -44.87 -35.51
CA SER A 85 -38.62 -46.33 -35.40
C SER A 85 -38.31 -47.18 -34.15
N SER A 86 -39.41 -47.80 -33.69
CA SER A 86 -39.62 -49.17 -33.14
C SER A 86 -39.28 -49.53 -31.68
N SER A 87 -40.37 -49.74 -30.92
CA SER A 87 -40.69 -50.92 -30.09
C SER A 87 -39.91 -51.20 -28.80
N GLY A 88 -40.58 -51.12 -27.65
CA GLY A 88 -40.21 -51.87 -26.44
C GLY A 88 -40.59 -51.25 -25.09
N ALA A 89 -41.56 -51.87 -24.41
CA ALA A 89 -41.83 -51.98 -22.97
C ALA A 89 -41.36 -50.92 -21.94
N ALA A 90 -42.31 -50.57 -21.06
CA ALA A 90 -42.09 -49.91 -19.77
C ALA A 90 -41.20 -50.73 -18.81
N MET A 91 -40.45 -50.05 -17.93
CA MET A 91 -40.42 -50.32 -16.49
C MET A 91 -39.54 -49.30 -15.73
N SER A 92 -39.84 -49.23 -14.43
CA SER A 92 -39.61 -48.16 -13.48
C SER A 92 -38.20 -48.12 -12.85
N SER A 93 -37.75 -46.90 -12.54
CA SER A 93 -37.02 -46.46 -11.33
C SER A 93 -35.78 -47.23 -10.84
N ARG A 94 -34.67 -46.49 -10.69
CA ARG A 94 -34.07 -46.08 -9.40
C ARG A 94 -32.66 -45.54 -9.67
N VAL A 95 -32.51 -44.21 -9.67
CA VAL A 95 -31.19 -43.59 -9.45
C VAL A 95 -31.06 -43.28 -7.97
N ASN A 96 -29.93 -43.73 -7.45
CA ASN A 96 -29.60 -43.90 -6.05
C ASN A 96 -29.56 -42.56 -5.30
N ARG A 97 -30.23 -42.51 -4.14
CA ARG A 97 -30.40 -41.31 -3.31
C ARG A 97 -29.24 -41.12 -2.32
N ASN A 98 -28.00 -41.40 -2.74
CA ASN A 98 -26.82 -41.42 -1.87
C ASN A 98 -25.64 -40.57 -2.39
N THR A 99 -25.90 -39.35 -2.82
CA THR A 99 -24.84 -38.31 -2.96
C THR A 99 -25.27 -36.99 -2.33
N LEU A 100 -26.08 -37.06 -1.27
CA LEU A 100 -26.38 -35.93 -0.39
C LEU A 100 -25.51 -36.03 0.88
N ASP A 101 -24.19 -36.17 0.73
CA ASP A 101 -23.29 -36.22 1.91
C ASP A 101 -21.85 -35.73 1.61
N SER A 102 -21.64 -34.86 0.61
CA SER A 102 -20.27 -34.34 0.35
C SER A 102 -20.17 -32.87 -0.04
N LEU A 103 -21.20 -32.05 0.18
CA LEU A 103 -21.13 -30.59 -0.08
C LEU A 103 -21.50 -29.70 1.10
N THR A 104 -21.63 -30.23 2.31
CA THR A 104 -21.81 -29.42 3.53
C THR A 104 -20.55 -29.46 4.39
N SER A 105 -19.44 -28.94 3.85
CA SER A 105 -18.38 -28.35 4.68
C SER A 105 -18.60 -26.85 4.74
N SER A 106 -19.69 -26.42 5.37
CA SER A 106 -19.82 -25.06 5.86
C SER A 106 -18.93 -24.93 7.10
N THR A 107 -17.63 -24.73 6.88
CA THR A 107 -16.75 -24.25 7.94
C THR A 107 -17.16 -22.81 8.18
N SER A 108 -18.02 -22.56 9.17
CA SER A 108 -18.24 -21.22 9.68
C SER A 108 -16.89 -20.71 10.20
N LEU A 109 -16.20 -19.88 9.42
CA LEU A 109 -14.99 -19.19 9.84
C LEU A 109 -15.36 -18.34 11.05
N SER A 110 -15.05 -18.84 12.25
CA SER A 110 -15.26 -18.11 13.48
C SER A 110 -14.42 -16.82 13.46
N PRO A 111 -14.90 -15.69 13.99
CA PRO A 111 -14.12 -14.43 14.07
C PRO A 111 -12.74 -14.61 14.75
N SER A 112 -12.57 -15.69 15.49
CA SER A 112 -11.34 -16.12 16.16
C SER A 112 -10.21 -16.51 15.21
N SER A 113 -10.50 -16.99 13.99
CA SER A 113 -9.49 -17.45 13.03
C SER A 113 -9.02 -16.36 12.06
N LEU A 114 -9.48 -15.11 12.22
CA LEU A 114 -9.08 -14.02 11.33
C LEU A 114 -7.65 -13.54 11.64
N PRO A 115 -6.85 -13.23 10.60
CA PRO A 115 -5.54 -12.63 10.78
C PRO A 115 -5.69 -11.30 11.55
N SER A 116 -5.06 -11.24 12.72
CA SER A 116 -4.88 -10.00 13.46
C SER A 116 -3.52 -9.38 13.13
N PRO A 117 -3.42 -8.05 13.13
CA PRO A 117 -2.14 -7.37 12.99
C PRO A 117 -1.11 -7.84 14.02
N THR A 118 0.16 -7.81 13.64
CA THR A 118 1.30 -8.10 14.50
C THR A 118 1.83 -6.84 15.18
N GLU A 119 2.76 -7.00 16.13
CA GLU A 119 3.38 -5.88 16.86
C GLU A 119 4.16 -4.91 15.94
N ASN A 120 4.61 -5.37 14.77
CA ASN A 120 5.38 -4.56 13.83
C ASN A 120 4.51 -3.86 12.78
N ASP A 121 3.19 -4.06 12.81
CA ASP A 121 2.28 -3.49 11.82
C ASP A 121 1.76 -2.13 12.30
N LEU A 122 1.69 -1.17 11.36
CA LEU A 122 0.99 0.08 11.59
C LEU A 122 -0.50 -0.14 11.33
N ILE A 123 -1.34 0.27 12.29
CA ILE A 123 -2.79 0.13 12.22
C ILE A 123 -3.47 1.49 12.26
N TYR A 124 -4.66 1.58 11.66
CA TYR A 124 -5.50 2.77 11.73
C TYR A 124 -6.98 2.40 11.84
N ILE A 125 -7.77 3.28 12.45
CA ILE A 125 -9.21 3.06 12.70
C ILE A 125 -10.12 3.92 11.82
N SER A 126 -9.59 5.00 11.24
CA SER A 126 -10.38 5.99 10.49
C SER A 126 -9.59 6.48 9.30
N GLU A 127 -10.29 6.64 8.17
CA GLU A 127 -9.69 7.13 6.94
C GLU A 127 -9.09 8.53 7.13
N SER A 128 -7.99 8.78 6.43
CA SER A 128 -7.33 10.09 6.47
C SER A 128 -8.20 11.16 5.80
N PRO A 129 -8.28 12.38 6.36
CA PRO A 129 -9.01 13.47 5.71
C PRO A 129 -8.29 13.94 4.44
N THR A 130 -8.94 14.81 3.67
CA THR A 130 -8.26 15.54 2.59
C THR A 130 -7.36 16.63 3.17
N PHE A 131 -6.10 16.65 2.72
CA PHE A 131 -5.12 17.67 3.11
C PHE A 131 -5.01 18.82 2.11
N CYS A 132 -5.87 18.85 1.09
CA CYS A 132 -5.81 19.85 0.02
C CYS A 132 -6.14 21.27 0.50
N HIS A 133 -7.10 21.38 1.41
CA HIS A 133 -7.61 22.64 1.94
C HIS A 133 -7.33 22.76 3.44
N HIS A 134 -7.32 24.00 3.91
CA HIS A 134 -7.21 24.29 5.33
C HIS A 134 -8.47 23.79 6.06
N ASP A 135 -8.29 22.86 6.98
CA ASP A 135 -9.35 22.34 7.85
C ASP A 135 -8.85 22.33 9.31
N PRO A 136 -9.25 23.32 10.12
CA PRO A 136 -8.86 23.41 11.53
C PRO A 136 -9.25 22.22 12.37
N ARG A 137 -10.32 21.50 12.00
CA ARG A 137 -10.83 20.36 12.80
C ARG A 137 -9.83 19.21 12.87
N TYR A 138 -9.06 19.03 11.80
CA TYR A 138 -8.01 18.02 11.68
C TYR A 138 -6.60 18.61 11.77
N GLY A 139 -6.47 19.92 12.01
CA GLY A 139 -5.18 20.62 11.97
C GLY A 139 -4.52 20.66 10.58
N SER A 140 -5.30 20.43 9.51
CA SER A 140 -4.78 20.49 8.14
C SER A 140 -4.60 21.95 7.72
N ILE A 141 -3.38 22.32 7.32
CA ILE A 141 -3.09 23.68 6.83
C ILE A 141 -3.40 23.89 5.34
N GLY A 142 -3.71 22.80 4.61
CA GLY A 142 -3.87 22.83 3.15
C GLY A 142 -2.55 22.78 2.38
N THR A 143 -2.64 22.74 1.05
CA THR A 143 -1.46 22.70 0.16
C THR A 143 -1.14 24.01 -0.56
N TYR A 144 -1.90 25.07 -0.28
CA TYR A 144 -1.64 26.41 -0.83
C TYR A 144 -0.22 26.87 -0.49
N GLY A 145 0.49 27.44 -1.46
CA GLY A 145 1.84 27.97 -1.21
C GLY A 145 2.94 26.92 -1.07
N ARG A 146 2.64 25.62 -1.22
CA ARG A 146 3.66 24.55 -1.20
C ARG A 146 4.40 24.49 -2.53
N GLN A 147 5.72 24.28 -2.47
CA GLN A 147 6.52 24.01 -3.65
C GLN A 147 6.20 22.61 -4.21
N CYS A 148 6.00 22.54 -5.52
CA CYS A 148 5.72 21.31 -6.25
C CYS A 148 6.74 21.09 -7.37
N ASP A 149 6.80 19.87 -7.87
CA ASP A 149 7.65 19.49 -9.01
C ASP A 149 6.79 19.27 -10.26
N GLU A 150 7.08 20.02 -11.33
CA GLU A 150 6.36 19.91 -12.60
C GLU A 150 6.68 18.61 -13.35
N ASN A 151 7.89 18.08 -13.18
CA ASN A 151 8.39 16.94 -13.95
C ASN A 151 8.19 15.61 -13.22
N SER A 152 7.80 15.65 -11.94
CA SER A 152 7.53 14.44 -11.18
C SER A 152 6.17 13.83 -11.53
N GLN A 153 6.12 12.50 -11.55
CA GLN A 153 4.88 11.71 -11.67
C GLN A 153 4.36 11.25 -10.30
N GLY A 154 5.08 11.54 -9.21
CA GLY A 154 4.73 11.11 -7.85
C GLY A 154 3.81 12.10 -7.11
N LEU A 155 3.66 11.87 -5.80
CA LEU A 155 2.85 12.70 -4.89
C LEU A 155 3.31 14.16 -4.78
N ASN A 156 4.57 14.45 -5.12
CA ASN A 156 5.13 15.80 -5.17
C ASN A 156 4.87 16.51 -6.51
N SER A 157 4.24 15.82 -7.48
CA SER A 157 3.83 16.40 -8.74
C SER A 157 2.91 17.60 -8.51
N CYS A 158 3.09 18.67 -9.27
CA CYS A 158 2.19 19.83 -9.19
C CYS A 158 0.71 19.47 -9.45
N HIS A 159 0.44 18.45 -10.26
CA HIS A 159 -0.93 17.97 -10.47
C HIS A 159 -1.56 17.43 -9.18
N TYR A 160 -0.84 16.57 -8.46
CA TYR A 160 -1.32 15.93 -7.23
C TYR A 160 -1.24 16.88 -6.03
N LEU A 161 -0.08 17.50 -5.80
CA LEU A 161 0.17 18.33 -4.62
C LEU A 161 -0.73 19.57 -4.57
N CYS A 162 -1.04 20.16 -5.73
CA CYS A 162 -1.90 21.33 -5.83
C CYS A 162 -3.39 20.98 -5.99
N CYS A 163 -3.75 19.68 -5.95
CA CYS A 163 -5.12 19.19 -6.03
C CYS A 163 -5.92 19.78 -7.21
N GLY A 164 -5.29 19.89 -8.38
CA GLY A 164 -5.92 20.45 -9.58
C GLY A 164 -6.10 21.97 -9.63
N ARG A 165 -5.70 22.74 -8.60
CA ARG A 165 -5.82 24.22 -8.58
C ARG A 165 -4.80 24.96 -9.46
N GLY A 166 -3.87 24.22 -10.06
CA GLY A 166 -2.73 24.77 -10.79
C GLY A 166 -1.64 25.32 -9.86
N PHE A 167 -0.62 25.91 -10.47
CA PHE A 167 0.56 26.43 -9.77
C PHE A 167 1.13 27.65 -10.50
N LYS A 168 1.83 28.50 -9.74
CA LYS A 168 2.59 29.63 -10.26
C LYS A 168 4.07 29.28 -10.37
N ARG A 169 4.73 29.76 -11.42
CA ARG A 169 6.17 29.60 -11.63
C ARG A 169 6.88 30.91 -11.35
N GLN A 170 7.94 30.86 -10.57
CA GLN A 170 8.78 32.01 -10.25
C GLN A 170 10.23 31.66 -10.52
N THR A 171 10.90 32.51 -11.30
CA THR A 171 12.30 32.30 -11.67
C THR A 171 13.19 33.14 -10.76
N PHE A 172 14.14 32.48 -10.11
CA PHE A 172 15.11 33.10 -9.22
C PHE A 172 16.53 32.85 -9.74
N VAL A 173 17.41 33.83 -9.54
CA VAL A 173 18.84 33.66 -9.81
C VAL A 173 19.52 33.40 -8.48
N GLN A 174 19.88 32.13 -8.24
CA GLN A 174 20.57 31.69 -7.04
C GLN A 174 22.08 31.66 -7.28
N GLN A 175 22.84 32.07 -6.28
CA GLN A 175 24.30 32.02 -6.33
C GLN A 175 24.78 30.67 -5.77
N GLU A 176 25.66 29.98 -6.49
CA GLU A 176 26.22 28.70 -6.04
C GLU A 176 27.74 28.64 -6.23
N ARG A 177 28.40 27.73 -5.52
CA ARG A 177 29.82 27.44 -5.72
C ARG A 177 29.93 26.43 -6.87
N CYS A 178 30.76 26.76 -7.85
CA CYS A 178 30.95 25.98 -9.08
C CYS A 178 32.44 25.93 -9.42
N ASP A 179 32.81 25.09 -10.40
CA ASP A 179 34.18 24.97 -10.89
C ASP A 179 35.22 24.83 -9.77
N CYS A 180 34.90 24.04 -8.75
CA CYS A 180 35.78 23.83 -7.60
C CYS A 180 37.03 23.05 -8.01
N LYS A 181 38.21 23.66 -7.81
CA LYS A 181 39.51 23.03 -8.08
C LYS A 181 40.29 22.88 -6.78
N PHE A 182 40.89 21.71 -6.60
CA PHE A 182 41.84 21.47 -5.52
C PHE A 182 43.21 22.03 -5.91
N GLN A 183 43.75 22.92 -5.08
CA GLN A 183 45.12 23.41 -5.17
C GLN A 183 45.98 22.59 -4.21
N TRP A 184 47.04 21.98 -4.74
CA TRP A 184 48.00 21.22 -3.95
C TRP A 184 48.63 22.10 -2.87
N CYS A 185 48.86 21.55 -1.67
CA CYS A 185 48.94 22.26 -0.38
C CYS A 185 47.57 22.70 0.21
N CYS A 186 46.52 21.92 -0.10
CA CYS A 186 45.32 21.67 0.71
C CYS A 186 44.20 22.71 0.68
N LYS A 187 43.96 23.36 -0.46
CA LYS A 187 42.85 24.33 -0.59
C LYS A 187 41.90 23.98 -1.74
N VAL A 188 40.60 23.97 -1.46
CA VAL A 188 39.58 23.96 -2.52
C VAL A 188 39.20 25.40 -2.85
N VAL A 189 39.42 25.80 -4.10
CA VAL A 189 39.04 27.13 -4.60
C VAL A 189 37.92 26.94 -5.61
N CYS A 190 36.77 27.56 -5.33
CA CYS A 190 35.60 27.53 -6.20
C CYS A 190 35.27 28.92 -6.70
N LYS A 191 34.82 29.00 -7.95
CA LYS A 191 34.19 30.22 -8.46
C LYS A 191 32.80 30.38 -7.86
N THR A 192 32.23 31.56 -8.08
CA THR A 192 30.87 31.87 -7.69
C THR A 192 30.03 32.01 -8.96
N CYS A 193 29.14 31.05 -9.22
CA CYS A 193 28.26 31.04 -10.39
C CYS A 193 26.87 31.53 -10.03
N ARG A 194 26.13 31.94 -11.06
CA ARG A 194 24.69 32.25 -10.98
C ARG A 194 23.92 31.15 -11.70
N LYS A 195 22.98 30.53 -11.02
CA LYS A 195 22.09 29.51 -11.54
C LYS A 195 20.67 30.02 -11.53
N THR A 196 20.01 29.93 -12.68
CA THR A 196 18.59 30.23 -12.79
C THR A 196 17.80 29.01 -12.32
N VAL A 197 17.01 29.18 -11.27
CA VAL A 197 16.15 28.15 -10.68
C VAL A 197 14.70 28.56 -10.84
N VAL A 198 13.88 27.66 -11.36
CA VAL A 198 12.42 27.85 -11.45
C VAL A 198 11.79 27.14 -10.25
N ILE A 199 11.02 27.89 -9.46
CA ILE A 199 10.26 27.39 -8.32
C ILE A 199 8.79 27.43 -8.66
N SER A 200 8.13 26.28 -8.55
CA SER A 200 6.73 26.10 -8.87
C SER A 200 5.95 25.90 -7.58
N THR A 201 4.92 26.72 -7.37
CA THR A 201 4.20 26.82 -6.09
C THR A 201 2.71 26.70 -6.30
N CYS A 202 2.02 25.89 -5.50
CA CYS A 202 0.58 25.69 -5.62
C CYS A 202 -0.23 26.98 -5.37
N ASN A 203 -1.28 27.14 -6.18
CA ASN A 203 -2.30 28.17 -6.03
C ASN A 203 -3.40 27.79 -5.01
#